data_AF-A0AAF0EFW7-F1
#
_entry.id   AF-A0AAF0EFW7-F1
#
_cell.length_a   1.000
_cell.length_b   1.000
_cell.length_c   1.000
_cell.angle_alpha   90.00
_cell.angle_beta   90.00
_cell.angle_gamma   90.00
#
_symmetry.space_group_name_H-M   'P 1'
#
loop_
_entity.id
_entity.type
_entity.pdbx_description
1 polymer ?
#
loop_
_entity_poly.entity_id
_entity_poly.type
_entity_poly.pdbx_seq_one_letter_code
_entity_poly.pdbx_strand_id
1 'polypeptide(L)'
;MRGTGAGLFAAAFLAVVFAAHVIIVPSTKVEESFTLQAVHDLWTYGIRPSGLAHFHLPFWAGRTTPNNVALPLVLVALAFIVRNQRMYMGLALLASTAVVLRLELLGIAIPCYLAAWLVFRRPLLRLIFVGLASCVAGLVLSLVVDSYFWQRPFLWPEGDAIFFNVVEGHSAEWGVSPWHMYMTQALPRLLVAAIPMTALGVIACPRDRTMALLVWIAGVHVALLSVLPHKEWRFILYTVPLWNALAARGMHRCLAYPGGILVVAGVLATSAAQCVLSVAASALNYPGGAALALLHEHVRTAAHVHIDTLSAMTGVSLFQSTHLARTSSSWVPTLEPTWIYNKTESPHLDLCLFTHMLTERACPAAFREMTAPIQALAGFQFVRPAAYWTKVRAAGLRLAAWRAWLPVRFATSDAIHVCERVDVC
;
A
#
# COMPACT_ATOMS: atom_id res chain seq x y z
N MET A 1 0.45 -34.89 -5.11
CA MET A 1 1.28 -34.70 -6.31
C MET A 1 0.47 -33.97 -7.38
N ARG A 2 1.15 -33.13 -8.20
CA ARG A 2 0.68 -32.35 -9.37
C ARG A 2 -0.02 -30.99 -9.09
N GLY A 3 0.75 -29.92 -9.30
CA GLY A 3 0.29 -28.53 -9.38
C GLY A 3 1.37 -27.53 -9.84
N THR A 4 2.55 -28.01 -10.25
CA THR A 4 3.73 -27.19 -10.57
C THR A 4 3.50 -26.25 -11.76
N GLY A 5 2.73 -26.67 -12.77
CA GLY A 5 2.43 -25.84 -13.95
C GLY A 5 1.54 -24.62 -13.66
N ALA A 6 0.51 -24.79 -12.83
CA ALA A 6 -0.38 -23.68 -12.45
C ALA A 6 0.33 -22.66 -11.53
N GLY A 7 1.24 -23.13 -10.67
CA GLY A 7 2.09 -22.28 -9.85
C GLY A 7 3.05 -21.43 -10.68
N LEU A 8 3.70 -22.04 -11.69
CA LEU A 8 4.65 -21.35 -12.56
C LEU A 8 3.98 -20.30 -13.46
N PHE A 9 2.82 -20.64 -14.05
CA PHE A 9 2.04 -19.69 -14.86
C PHE A 9 1.61 -18.48 -14.04
N ALA A 10 1.09 -18.71 -12.83
CA ALA A 10 0.69 -17.61 -11.97
C ALA A 10 1.90 -16.80 -11.45
N ALA A 11 3.10 -17.41 -11.33
CA ALA A 11 4.35 -16.74 -10.98
C ALA A 11 4.82 -15.79 -12.08
N ALA A 12 4.81 -16.28 -13.32
CA ALA A 12 5.17 -15.50 -14.49
C ALA A 12 4.17 -14.35 -14.70
N PHE A 13 2.87 -14.63 -14.56
CA PHE A 13 1.83 -13.61 -14.62
C PHE A 13 2.05 -12.52 -13.57
N LEU A 14 2.44 -12.90 -12.35
CA LEU A 14 2.76 -11.93 -11.30
C LEU A 14 3.98 -11.08 -11.61
N ALA A 15 5.08 -11.70 -12.01
CA ALA A 15 6.28 -10.98 -12.37
C ALA A 15 5.98 -9.94 -13.45
N VAL A 16 5.13 -10.30 -14.42
CA VAL A 16 4.64 -9.38 -15.46
C VAL A 16 3.76 -8.27 -14.89
N VAL A 17 2.79 -8.56 -14.00
CA VAL A 17 1.92 -7.53 -13.39
C VAL A 17 2.72 -6.55 -12.54
N PHE A 18 3.67 -7.04 -11.73
CA PHE A 18 4.54 -6.21 -10.91
C PHE A 18 5.50 -5.37 -11.76
N ALA A 19 6.18 -5.99 -12.75
CA ALA A 19 7.04 -5.26 -13.68
C ALA A 19 6.25 -4.21 -14.45
N ALA A 20 5.04 -4.53 -14.93
CA ALA A 20 4.16 -3.58 -15.59
C ALA A 20 3.77 -2.42 -14.65
N HIS A 21 3.47 -2.69 -13.37
CA HIS A 21 3.17 -1.63 -12.41
C HIS A 21 4.34 -0.67 -12.21
N VAL A 22 5.56 -1.21 -12.04
CA VAL A 22 6.79 -0.41 -11.88
C VAL A 22 7.07 0.43 -13.13
N ILE A 23 6.91 -0.14 -14.32
CA ILE A 23 7.12 0.56 -15.59
C ILE A 23 6.05 1.64 -15.84
N ILE A 24 4.78 1.35 -15.51
CA ILE A 24 3.66 2.26 -15.77
C ILE A 24 3.59 3.39 -14.74
N VAL A 25 4.06 3.16 -13.52
CA VAL A 25 4.02 4.15 -12.43
C VAL A 25 5.40 4.28 -11.76
N PRO A 26 6.42 4.77 -12.48
CA PRO A 26 7.80 4.83 -11.98
C PRO A 26 7.96 5.80 -10.80
N SER A 27 7.09 6.82 -10.75
CA SER A 27 7.04 7.82 -9.68
C SER A 27 6.17 7.41 -8.50
N THR A 28 5.59 6.19 -8.49
CA THR A 28 5.11 5.63 -7.22
C THR A 28 6.27 5.75 -6.26
N LYS A 29 6.10 6.50 -5.15
CA LYS A 29 7.16 6.74 -4.18
C LYS A 29 7.80 5.38 -3.82
N VAL A 30 8.91 5.07 -4.46
CA VAL A 30 9.66 3.82 -4.32
C VAL A 30 10.44 4.01 -3.04
N GLU A 31 9.79 3.67 -1.93
CA GLU A 31 10.55 3.17 -0.80
C GLU A 31 10.68 1.66 -1.03
N GLU A 32 11.78 1.37 -1.71
CA GLU A 32 12.55 0.15 -2.04
C GLU A 32 11.92 -1.27 -1.96
N SER A 33 11.87 -1.90 -3.15
CA SER A 33 12.22 -3.28 -3.59
C SER A 33 12.34 -4.51 -2.65
N PHE A 34 12.32 -4.41 -1.33
CA PHE A 34 12.39 -5.59 -0.44
C PHE A 34 11.10 -6.42 -0.46
N THR A 35 9.97 -5.77 -0.73
CA THR A 35 8.68 -6.44 -0.88
C THR A 35 8.60 -7.28 -2.14
N LEU A 36 9.46 -7.10 -3.14
CA LEU A 36 9.48 -7.94 -4.35
C LEU A 36 10.15 -9.30 -4.08
N GLN A 37 11.21 -9.32 -3.25
CA GLN A 37 11.77 -10.55 -2.67
C GLN A 37 10.79 -11.18 -1.65
N ALA A 38 10.13 -10.39 -0.81
CA ALA A 38 9.16 -10.91 0.15
C ALA A 38 7.88 -11.42 -0.53
N VAL A 39 7.43 -10.82 -1.63
CA VAL A 39 6.35 -11.33 -2.49
C VAL A 39 6.82 -12.56 -3.26
N HIS A 40 8.06 -12.59 -3.75
CA HIS A 40 8.67 -13.78 -4.33
C HIS A 40 8.71 -14.94 -3.31
N ASP A 41 9.06 -14.68 -2.06
CA ASP A 41 9.12 -15.68 -1.00
C ASP A 41 7.73 -16.07 -0.50
N LEU A 42 6.81 -15.11 -0.37
CA LEU A 42 5.39 -15.37 -0.11
C LEU A 42 4.74 -16.11 -1.29
N TRP A 43 5.28 -16.03 -2.50
CA TRP A 43 4.81 -16.76 -3.66
C TRP A 43 5.42 -18.17 -3.75
N THR A 44 6.71 -18.28 -3.48
CA THR A 44 7.48 -19.53 -3.46
C THR A 44 7.13 -20.40 -2.25
N TYR A 45 6.75 -19.77 -1.12
CA TYR A 45 6.35 -20.41 0.13
C TYR A 45 4.84 -20.24 0.48
N GLY A 46 4.09 -19.37 -0.22
CA GLY A 46 2.64 -19.48 -0.50
C GLY A 46 1.67 -18.33 -0.10
N ILE A 47 0.89 -17.81 -1.09
CA ILE A 47 -0.52 -17.33 -1.07
C ILE A 47 -1.18 -17.65 -2.44
N ARG A 48 -2.47 -18.00 -2.47
CA ARG A 48 -3.22 -18.50 -3.66
C ARG A 48 -3.58 -17.40 -4.69
N PRO A 49 -3.86 -17.77 -5.98
CA PRO A 49 -4.12 -16.83 -7.09
C PRO A 49 -5.25 -15.80 -6.90
N SER A 50 -6.21 -16.06 -6.00
CA SER A 50 -7.31 -15.13 -5.71
C SER A 50 -6.87 -13.82 -5.04
N GLY A 51 -5.67 -13.78 -4.45
CA GLY A 51 -5.10 -12.55 -3.88
C GLY A 51 -4.62 -11.53 -4.92
N LEU A 52 -4.44 -11.95 -6.18
CA LEU A 52 -3.79 -11.15 -7.23
C LEU A 52 -4.72 -10.23 -8.01
N ALA A 53 -6.02 -10.51 -7.94
CA ALA A 53 -7.03 -9.68 -8.57
C ALA A 53 -7.35 -8.42 -7.75
N HIS A 54 -6.72 -8.25 -6.58
CA HIS A 54 -6.91 -7.11 -5.69
C HIS A 54 -5.80 -6.07 -5.85
N PHE A 55 -6.14 -4.92 -6.44
CA PHE A 55 -5.25 -3.77 -6.66
C PHE A 55 -4.36 -3.41 -5.45
N HIS A 56 -4.95 -3.46 -4.25
CA HIS A 56 -4.33 -2.94 -3.05
C HIS A 56 -3.08 -3.70 -2.61
N LEU A 57 -2.99 -5.01 -2.88
CA LEU A 57 -1.82 -5.80 -2.50
C LEU A 57 -0.60 -5.48 -3.40
N PRO A 58 -0.71 -5.49 -4.74
CA PRO A 58 0.41 -5.08 -5.60
C PRO A 58 0.81 -3.61 -5.45
N PHE A 59 -0.18 -2.71 -5.31
CA PHE A 59 0.07 -1.28 -5.12
C PHE A 59 0.92 -0.99 -3.88
N TRP A 60 0.64 -1.67 -2.76
CA TRP A 60 1.40 -1.48 -1.53
C TRP A 60 2.68 -2.30 -1.46
N ALA A 61 2.78 -3.41 -2.19
CA ALA A 61 4.05 -4.12 -2.30
C ALA A 61 5.17 -3.25 -2.94
N GLY A 62 4.84 -2.15 -3.62
CA GLY A 62 5.84 -1.16 -4.06
C GLY A 62 6.29 -0.15 -3.00
N ARG A 63 5.79 -0.23 -1.75
CA ARG A 63 6.03 0.77 -0.70
C ARG A 63 6.50 0.13 0.61
N THR A 64 7.65 0.53 1.17
CA THR A 64 8.11 0.12 2.51
C THR A 64 7.39 0.86 3.65
N THR A 65 6.05 0.87 3.64
CA THR A 65 5.36 1.21 4.88
C THR A 65 5.54 0.04 5.85
N PRO A 66 5.66 0.28 7.17
CA PRO A 66 5.81 -0.83 8.10
C PRO A 66 4.62 -1.82 8.06
N ASN A 67 3.46 -1.41 7.52
CA ASN A 67 2.38 -2.35 7.18
C ASN A 67 2.81 -3.46 6.22
N ASN A 68 3.49 -3.07 5.15
CA ASN A 68 3.86 -3.96 4.06
C ASN A 68 5.07 -4.82 4.42
N VAL A 69 5.97 -4.29 5.25
CA VAL A 69 7.07 -5.06 5.86
C VAL A 69 6.52 -6.12 6.83
N ALA A 70 5.51 -5.76 7.63
CA ALA A 70 4.90 -6.69 8.58
C ALA A 70 3.99 -7.74 7.91
N LEU A 71 3.36 -7.41 6.78
CA LEU A 71 2.33 -8.24 6.15
C LEU A 71 2.80 -9.69 5.84
N PRO A 72 3.99 -9.94 5.24
CA PRO A 72 4.49 -11.30 5.04
C PRO A 72 4.64 -12.08 6.34
N LEU A 73 5.17 -11.46 7.40
CA LEU A 73 5.35 -12.10 8.71
C LEU A 73 3.99 -12.46 9.34
N VAL A 74 3.02 -11.56 9.25
CA VAL A 74 1.64 -11.78 9.69
C VAL A 74 1.01 -12.96 8.93
N LEU A 75 1.22 -13.06 7.62
CA LEU A 75 0.66 -14.13 6.81
C LEU A 75 1.27 -15.50 7.13
N VAL A 76 2.58 -15.56 7.34
CA VAL A 76 3.27 -16.77 7.81
C VAL A 76 2.74 -17.17 9.20
N ALA A 77 2.62 -16.21 10.12
CA ALA A 77 2.08 -16.44 11.45
C ALA A 77 0.64 -17.00 11.39
N LEU A 78 -0.23 -16.36 10.61
CA LEU A 78 -1.61 -16.80 10.41
C LEU A 78 -1.68 -18.18 9.75
N ALA A 79 -0.78 -18.52 8.82
CA ALA A 79 -0.74 -19.85 8.23
C ALA A 79 -0.43 -20.93 9.29
N PHE A 80 0.52 -20.69 10.20
CA PHE A 80 0.82 -21.59 11.32
C PHE A 80 -0.36 -21.73 12.30
N ILE A 81 -1.00 -20.61 12.63
CA ILE A 81 -2.13 -20.56 13.56
C ILE A 81 -3.35 -21.28 12.97
N VAL A 82 -3.76 -20.92 11.75
CA VAL A 82 -4.97 -21.43 11.09
C VAL A 82 -4.83 -22.92 10.75
N ARG A 83 -3.65 -23.39 10.35
CA ARG A 83 -3.39 -24.82 10.12
C ARG A 83 -3.17 -25.62 11.40
N ASN A 84 -3.10 -24.95 12.55
CA ASN A 84 -2.71 -25.54 13.83
C ASN A 84 -1.36 -26.28 13.76
N GLN A 85 -0.46 -25.81 12.90
CA GLN A 85 0.89 -26.35 12.71
C GLN A 85 1.88 -25.33 13.24
N ARG A 86 2.70 -25.71 14.24
CA ARG A 86 3.65 -24.78 14.89
C ARG A 86 2.96 -23.52 15.43
N MET A 87 1.74 -23.67 15.95
CA MET A 87 0.90 -22.56 16.42
C MET A 87 1.63 -21.61 17.39
N TYR A 88 2.41 -22.14 18.34
CA TYR A 88 3.19 -21.30 19.26
C TYR A 88 4.23 -20.44 18.53
N MET A 89 4.86 -20.93 17.46
CA MET A 89 5.76 -20.13 16.63
C MET A 89 5.01 -19.03 15.89
N GLY A 90 3.81 -19.33 15.37
CA GLY A 90 2.95 -18.33 14.74
C GLY A 90 2.53 -17.23 15.72
N LEU A 91 2.10 -17.61 16.93
CA LEU A 91 1.72 -16.66 17.98
C LEU A 91 2.90 -15.83 18.49
N ALA A 92 4.09 -16.44 18.61
CA ALA A 92 5.33 -15.76 18.96
C ALA A 92 5.72 -14.74 17.88
N LEU A 93 5.74 -15.16 16.62
CA LEU A 93 6.06 -14.31 15.47
C LEU A 93 5.09 -13.13 15.39
N LEU A 94 3.79 -13.37 15.59
CA LEU A 94 2.79 -12.30 15.55
C LEU A 94 2.98 -11.29 16.68
N ALA A 95 3.26 -11.77 17.91
CA ALA A 95 3.52 -10.91 19.05
C ALA A 95 4.80 -10.08 18.88
N SER A 96 5.90 -10.69 18.44
CA SER A 96 7.16 -9.96 18.20
C SER A 96 7.02 -8.96 17.05
N THR A 97 6.33 -9.33 15.96
CA THR A 97 6.06 -8.44 14.82
C THR A 97 5.25 -7.21 15.26
N ALA A 98 4.27 -7.39 16.15
CA ALA A 98 3.47 -6.28 16.67
C ALA A 98 4.32 -5.29 17.47
N VAL A 99 5.21 -5.78 18.33
CA VAL A 99 6.07 -4.92 19.18
C VAL A 99 7.15 -4.20 18.39
N VAL A 100 7.73 -4.87 17.38
CA VAL A 100 8.86 -4.32 16.60
C VAL A 100 8.39 -3.41 15.48
N LEU A 101 7.29 -3.75 14.80
CA LEU A 101 6.91 -3.08 13.55
C LEU A 101 5.63 -2.27 13.64
N ARG A 102 4.57 -2.80 14.29
CA ARG A 102 3.22 -2.21 14.27
C ARG A 102 2.31 -2.72 15.39
N LEU A 103 2.00 -1.86 16.36
CA LEU A 103 1.11 -2.22 17.48
C LEU A 103 -0.38 -2.34 17.08
N GLU A 104 -0.80 -1.79 15.94
CA GLU A 104 -2.14 -2.07 15.40
C GLU A 104 -2.39 -3.58 15.13
N LEU A 105 -1.31 -4.37 14.99
CA LEU A 105 -1.38 -5.84 14.89
C LEU A 105 -1.91 -6.53 16.15
N LEU A 106 -2.00 -5.83 17.29
CA LEU A 106 -2.72 -6.33 18.46
C LEU A 106 -4.16 -6.73 18.08
N GLY A 107 -4.79 -6.02 17.15
CA GLY A 107 -6.12 -6.37 16.66
C GLY A 107 -6.20 -7.76 16.01
N ILE A 108 -5.09 -8.29 15.48
CA ILE A 108 -4.99 -9.66 14.93
C ILE A 108 -4.46 -10.63 16.00
N ALA A 109 -3.51 -10.20 16.81
CA ALA A 109 -2.91 -11.03 17.85
C ALA A 109 -3.96 -11.47 18.88
N ILE A 110 -4.76 -10.54 19.39
CA ILE A 110 -5.80 -10.81 20.39
C ILE A 110 -6.74 -11.95 19.96
N PRO A 111 -7.44 -11.88 18.79
CA PRO A 111 -8.31 -12.98 18.37
C PRO A 111 -7.57 -14.29 18.11
N CYS A 112 -6.29 -14.26 17.71
CA CYS A 112 -5.48 -15.48 17.55
C CYS A 112 -5.14 -16.16 18.88
N TYR A 113 -4.73 -15.38 19.90
CA TYR A 113 -4.48 -15.90 21.25
C TYR A 113 -5.76 -16.42 21.91
N LEU A 114 -6.87 -15.70 21.75
CA LEU A 114 -8.19 -16.15 22.21
C LEU A 114 -8.62 -17.43 21.52
N ALA A 115 -8.43 -17.55 20.19
CA ALA A 115 -8.72 -18.79 19.47
C ALA A 115 -7.83 -19.94 19.93
N ALA A 116 -6.54 -19.69 20.17
CA ALA A 116 -5.62 -20.70 20.71
C ALA A 116 -6.11 -21.25 22.06
N TRP A 117 -6.58 -20.37 22.94
CA TRP A 117 -7.09 -20.74 24.25
C TRP A 117 -8.46 -21.44 24.18
N LEU A 118 -9.45 -20.80 23.56
CA LEU A 118 -10.85 -21.22 23.61
C LEU A 118 -11.16 -22.36 22.62
N VAL A 119 -10.65 -22.27 21.39
CA VAL A 119 -10.97 -23.20 20.29
C VAL A 119 -9.98 -24.36 20.25
N PHE A 120 -8.68 -24.06 20.29
CA PHE A 120 -7.63 -25.08 20.22
C PHE A 120 -7.19 -25.62 21.59
N ARG A 121 -7.81 -25.14 22.69
CA ARG A 121 -7.59 -25.60 24.07
C ARG A 121 -6.11 -25.63 24.47
N ARG A 122 -5.33 -24.67 23.99
CA ARG A 122 -3.94 -24.49 24.40
C ARG A 122 -3.90 -23.96 25.85
N PRO A 123 -2.97 -24.44 26.70
CA PRO A 123 -2.91 -24.04 28.09
C PRO A 123 -2.58 -22.56 28.23
N LEU A 124 -3.43 -21.82 28.97
CA LEU A 124 -3.36 -20.37 29.10
C LEU A 124 -1.99 -19.88 29.58
N LEU A 125 -1.43 -20.53 30.60
CA LEU A 125 -0.11 -20.16 31.15
C LEU A 125 0.99 -20.22 30.08
N ARG A 126 0.95 -21.21 29.19
CA ARG A 126 1.92 -21.32 28.10
C ARG A 126 1.72 -20.23 27.05
N LEU A 127 0.47 -19.86 26.76
CA LEU A 127 0.17 -18.75 25.85
C LEU A 127 0.70 -17.43 26.42
N ILE A 128 0.49 -17.17 27.71
CA ILE A 128 1.02 -16.00 28.40
C ILE A 128 2.54 -15.98 28.32
N PHE A 129 3.20 -17.10 28.65
CA PHE A 129 4.67 -17.18 28.59
C PHE A 129 5.21 -16.96 27.17
N VAL A 130 4.62 -17.61 26.16
CA VAL A 130 5.02 -17.43 24.75
C VAL A 130 4.83 -15.98 24.32
N GLY A 131 3.69 -15.37 24.64
CA GLY A 131 3.41 -13.97 24.31
C GLY A 131 4.40 -13.02 24.97
N LEU A 132 4.57 -13.12 26.30
CA LEU A 132 5.48 -12.27 27.06
C LEU A 132 6.93 -12.43 26.60
N ALA A 133 7.42 -13.66 26.46
CA ALA A 133 8.78 -13.91 26.00
C ALA A 133 9.04 -13.33 24.59
N SER A 134 8.06 -13.44 23.70
CA SER A 134 8.18 -12.91 22.33
C SER A 134 8.10 -11.39 22.29
N CYS A 135 7.25 -10.77 23.12
CA CYS A 135 7.19 -9.33 23.26
C CYS A 135 8.48 -8.76 23.87
N VAL A 136 9.03 -9.40 24.90
CA VAL A 136 10.30 -9.00 25.51
C VAL A 136 11.45 -9.14 24.52
N ALA A 137 11.53 -10.27 23.81
CA ALA A 137 12.55 -10.46 22.77
C ALA A 137 12.43 -9.42 21.64
N GLY A 138 11.21 -9.14 21.19
CA GLY A 138 10.94 -8.11 20.18
C GLY A 138 11.29 -6.70 20.66
N LEU A 139 10.94 -6.37 21.92
CA LEU A 139 11.28 -5.09 22.52
C LEU A 139 12.80 -4.92 22.63
N VAL A 140 13.53 -5.93 23.12
CA VAL A 140 14.99 -5.88 23.18
C VAL A 140 15.58 -5.68 21.78
N LEU A 141 15.06 -6.37 20.77
CA LEU A 141 15.49 -6.18 19.39
C LEU A 141 15.27 -4.74 18.90
N SER A 142 14.07 -4.19 19.10
CA SER A 142 13.74 -2.81 18.72
C SER A 142 14.62 -1.82 19.47
N LEU A 143 14.77 -1.95 20.80
CA LEU A 143 15.65 -1.08 21.58
C LEU A 143 17.10 -1.11 21.08
N VAL A 144 17.64 -2.27 20.70
CA VAL A 144 19.02 -2.36 20.18
C VAL A 144 19.13 -1.74 18.78
N VAL A 145 18.24 -2.13 17.87
CA VAL A 145 18.30 -1.73 16.45
C VAL A 145 17.93 -0.25 16.29
N ASP A 146 16.80 0.16 16.84
CA ASP A 146 16.28 1.51 16.68
C ASP A 146 17.14 2.52 17.44
N SER A 147 17.63 2.20 18.65
CA SER A 147 18.55 3.12 19.34
C SER A 147 19.85 3.34 18.55
N TYR A 148 20.34 2.29 17.88
CA TYR A 148 21.52 2.40 17.01
C TYR A 148 21.23 3.29 15.80
N PHE A 149 20.15 3.07 15.05
CA PHE A 149 19.89 3.86 13.84
C PHE A 149 19.50 5.31 14.15
N TRP A 150 18.72 5.54 15.21
CA TRP A 150 18.26 6.88 15.59
C TRP A 150 19.25 7.63 16.49
N GLN A 151 20.35 6.98 16.88
CA GLN A 151 21.36 7.55 17.79
C GLN A 151 20.74 8.09 19.09
N ARG A 152 19.67 7.44 19.56
CA ARG A 152 18.91 7.80 20.76
C ARG A 152 18.80 6.57 21.67
N PRO A 153 19.38 6.57 22.88
CA PRO A 153 19.36 5.40 23.74
C PRO A 153 17.94 5.09 24.22
N PHE A 154 17.65 3.79 24.33
CA PHE A 154 16.35 3.25 24.79
C PHE A 154 15.15 3.69 23.94
N LEU A 155 15.36 3.90 22.64
CA LEU A 155 14.27 4.25 21.74
C LEU A 155 13.43 3.02 21.40
N TRP A 156 12.13 3.09 21.70
CA TRP A 156 11.13 2.15 21.19
C TRP A 156 10.10 2.91 20.35
N PRO A 157 10.24 2.91 19.01
CA PRO A 157 9.41 3.75 18.13
C PRO A 157 7.92 3.50 18.28
N GLU A 158 7.49 2.24 18.41
CA GLU A 158 6.07 1.90 18.56
C GLU A 158 5.52 2.33 19.93
N GLY A 159 6.35 2.35 20.97
CA GLY A 159 5.99 2.89 22.28
C GLY A 159 5.75 4.40 22.22
N ASP A 160 6.70 5.14 21.62
CA ASP A 160 6.57 6.58 21.38
C ASP A 160 5.33 6.89 20.51
N ALA A 161 5.07 6.07 19.48
CA ALA A 161 3.92 6.24 18.59
C ALA A 161 2.58 6.05 19.30
N ILE A 162 2.46 5.08 20.23
CA ILE A 162 1.25 4.93 21.07
C ILE A 162 1.09 6.12 22.00
N PHE A 163 2.16 6.55 22.65
CA PHE A 163 2.10 7.66 23.59
C PHE A 163 1.59 8.92 22.87
N PHE A 164 2.22 9.27 21.75
CA PHE A 164 1.84 10.43 20.96
C PHE A 164 0.42 10.34 20.38
N ASN A 165 0.06 9.22 19.75
CA ASN A 165 -1.21 9.16 19.01
C ASN A 165 -2.42 8.80 19.88
N VAL A 166 -2.23 7.94 20.88
CA VAL A 166 -3.31 7.36 21.69
C VAL A 166 -3.42 8.04 23.05
N VAL A 167 -2.30 8.28 23.74
CA VAL A 167 -2.32 8.89 25.08
C VAL A 167 -2.49 10.40 24.99
N GLU A 168 -1.71 11.08 24.14
CA GLU A 168 -1.81 12.53 23.94
C GLU A 168 -2.96 12.94 23.00
N GLY A 169 -3.50 11.99 22.22
CA GLY A 169 -4.68 12.21 21.38
C GLY A 169 -4.40 12.86 20.03
N HIS A 170 -3.14 13.00 19.62
CA HIS A 170 -2.77 13.57 18.32
C HIS A 170 -3.27 12.77 17.11
N SER A 171 -3.77 11.53 17.31
CA SER A 171 -4.41 10.76 16.24
C SER A 171 -5.54 11.53 15.55
N ALA A 172 -6.28 12.38 16.27
CA ALA A 172 -7.39 13.16 15.71
C ALA A 172 -6.94 14.24 14.70
N GLU A 173 -5.70 14.73 14.78
CA GLU A 173 -5.16 15.76 13.88
C GLU A 173 -5.01 15.25 12.45
N TRP A 174 -4.82 13.95 12.28
CA TRP A 174 -4.79 13.28 10.97
C TRP A 174 -6.19 13.06 10.37
N GLY A 175 -7.23 13.57 11.03
CA GLY A 175 -8.63 13.48 10.61
C GLY A 175 -9.39 12.35 11.30
N VAL A 176 -10.68 12.60 11.58
CA VAL A 176 -11.57 11.66 12.26
C VAL A 176 -12.58 11.08 11.29
N SER A 177 -12.83 9.77 11.41
CA SER A 177 -13.82 9.07 10.59
C SER A 177 -14.82 8.30 11.47
N PRO A 178 -16.10 8.16 11.05
CA PRO A 178 -17.09 7.39 11.78
C PRO A 178 -16.63 5.96 12.08
N TRP A 179 -17.09 5.37 13.19
CA TRP A 179 -16.69 4.02 13.63
C TRP A 179 -16.94 2.94 12.55
N HIS A 180 -17.99 3.11 11.73
CA HIS A 180 -18.38 2.18 10.67
C HIS A 180 -17.61 2.37 9.35
N MET A 181 -16.69 3.34 9.25
CA MET A 181 -15.95 3.65 8.00
C MET A 181 -15.28 2.42 7.39
N TYR A 182 -14.69 1.54 8.21
CA TYR A 182 -14.09 0.32 7.71
C TYR A 182 -15.10 -0.62 7.03
N MET A 183 -16.30 -0.76 7.60
CA MET A 183 -17.35 -1.61 7.06
C MET A 183 -18.02 -1.00 5.82
N THR A 184 -18.29 0.30 5.86
CA THR A 184 -19.11 0.97 4.83
C THR A 184 -18.28 1.54 3.68
N GLN A 185 -16.99 1.79 3.88
CA GLN A 185 -16.14 2.43 2.87
C GLN A 185 -14.89 1.61 2.56
N ALA A 186 -14.09 1.24 3.56
CA ALA A 186 -12.80 0.61 3.31
C ALA A 186 -12.93 -0.83 2.76
N LEU A 187 -13.66 -1.72 3.45
CA LEU A 187 -13.86 -3.11 3.00
C LEU A 187 -14.54 -3.20 1.63
N PRO A 188 -15.59 -2.40 1.32
CA PRO A 188 -16.16 -2.41 -0.01
C PRO A 188 -15.17 -2.03 -1.11
N ARG A 189 -14.30 -1.04 -0.86
CA ARG A 189 -13.22 -0.66 -1.78
C ARG A 189 -12.13 -1.73 -1.88
N LEU A 190 -11.81 -2.38 -0.77
CA LEU A 190 -10.78 -3.41 -0.71
C LEU A 190 -11.20 -4.72 -1.37
N LEU A 191 -12.49 -5.10 -1.29
CA LEU A 191 -12.99 -6.41 -1.74
C LEU A 191 -13.75 -6.35 -3.06
N VAL A 192 -14.42 -5.24 -3.37
CA VAL A 192 -15.14 -5.00 -4.64
C VAL A 192 -15.97 -6.23 -5.09
N ALA A 193 -15.59 -6.87 -6.19
CA ALA A 193 -16.32 -8.01 -6.76
C ALA A 193 -16.21 -9.29 -5.92
N ALA A 194 -15.30 -9.34 -4.94
CA ALA A 194 -15.16 -10.46 -4.01
C ALA A 194 -16.18 -10.41 -2.86
N ILE A 195 -16.91 -9.31 -2.64
CA ILE A 195 -17.88 -9.20 -1.54
C ILE A 195 -18.97 -10.28 -1.60
N PRO A 196 -19.67 -10.52 -2.74
CA PRO A 196 -20.73 -11.52 -2.80
C PRO A 196 -20.17 -12.94 -2.58
N MET A 197 -18.97 -13.19 -3.09
CA MET A 197 -18.28 -14.48 -2.93
C MET A 197 -17.81 -14.68 -1.48
N THR A 198 -17.39 -13.62 -0.80
CA THR A 198 -17.03 -13.65 0.62
C THR A 198 -18.26 -14.00 1.45
N ALA A 199 -19.39 -13.32 1.22
CA ALA A 199 -20.65 -13.61 1.91
C ALA A 199 -21.11 -15.05 1.68
N LEU A 200 -21.06 -15.53 0.43
CA LEU A 200 -21.37 -16.94 0.12
C LEU A 200 -20.41 -17.91 0.82
N GLY A 201 -19.11 -17.60 0.88
CA GLY A 201 -18.12 -18.40 1.60
C GLY A 201 -18.43 -18.54 3.09
N VAL A 202 -18.87 -17.45 3.73
CA VAL A 202 -19.27 -17.41 5.14
C VAL A 202 -20.57 -18.21 5.37
N ILE A 203 -21.60 -17.95 4.57
CA ILE A 203 -22.94 -18.57 4.73
C ILE A 203 -22.93 -20.06 4.38
N ALA A 204 -22.17 -20.48 3.38
CA ALA A 204 -22.19 -21.86 2.89
C ALA A 204 -21.35 -22.83 3.75
N CYS A 205 -20.44 -22.32 4.58
CA CYS A 205 -19.52 -23.13 5.38
C CYS A 205 -19.54 -22.77 6.90
N PRO A 206 -20.71 -22.64 7.56
CA PRO A 206 -20.77 -22.18 8.95
C PRO A 206 -20.17 -23.18 9.93
N ARG A 207 -20.09 -24.46 9.54
CA ARG A 207 -19.48 -25.54 10.34
C ARG A 207 -17.99 -25.73 10.07
N ASP A 208 -17.42 -25.05 9.08
CA ASP A 208 -15.99 -25.14 8.77
C ASP A 208 -15.21 -24.28 9.78
N ARG A 209 -14.54 -24.94 10.71
CA ARG A 209 -13.76 -24.30 11.78
C ARG A 209 -12.70 -23.34 11.22
N THR A 210 -12.11 -23.65 10.06
CA THR A 210 -11.10 -22.81 9.43
C THR A 210 -11.73 -21.50 8.95
N MET A 211 -12.88 -21.58 8.28
CA MET A 211 -13.57 -20.38 7.78
C MET A 211 -14.10 -19.53 8.94
N ALA A 212 -14.66 -20.16 9.97
CA ALA A 212 -15.08 -19.48 11.18
C ALA A 212 -13.92 -18.74 11.86
N LEU A 213 -12.73 -19.36 11.92
CA LEU A 213 -11.53 -18.72 12.47
C LEU A 213 -11.08 -17.52 11.64
N LEU A 214 -11.14 -17.59 10.30
CA LEU A 214 -10.79 -16.46 9.43
C LEU A 214 -11.75 -15.27 9.62
N VAL A 215 -13.06 -15.55 9.69
CA VAL A 215 -14.09 -14.53 9.98
C VAL A 215 -13.86 -13.93 11.35
N TRP A 216 -13.57 -14.76 12.36
CA TRP A 216 -13.28 -14.30 13.71
C TRP A 216 -12.08 -13.35 13.75
N ILE A 217 -10.94 -13.76 13.19
CA ILE A 217 -9.72 -12.94 13.21
C ILE A 217 -9.93 -11.62 12.46
N ALA A 218 -10.48 -11.67 11.24
CA ALA A 218 -10.68 -10.49 10.42
C ALA A 218 -11.75 -9.56 11.03
N GLY A 219 -12.87 -10.10 11.49
CA GLY A 219 -13.96 -9.35 12.08
C GLY A 219 -13.57 -8.66 13.38
N VAL A 220 -12.89 -9.37 14.31
CA VAL A 220 -12.42 -8.80 15.57
C VAL A 220 -11.37 -7.72 15.32
N HIS A 221 -10.42 -7.95 14.41
CA HIS A 221 -9.42 -6.93 14.09
C HIS A 221 -10.06 -5.64 13.58
N VAL A 222 -11.00 -5.73 12.63
CA VAL A 222 -11.67 -4.53 12.12
C VAL A 222 -12.54 -3.87 13.20
N ALA A 223 -13.23 -4.66 14.03
CA ALA A 223 -14.04 -4.12 15.13
C ALA A 223 -13.19 -3.35 16.16
N LEU A 224 -12.01 -3.88 16.53
CA LEU A 224 -11.10 -3.22 17.46
C LEU A 224 -10.56 -1.92 16.89
N LEU A 225 -10.09 -1.92 15.63
CA LEU A 225 -9.59 -0.71 14.98
C LEU A 225 -10.70 0.31 14.68
N SER A 226 -11.95 -0.13 14.53
CA SER A 226 -13.11 0.76 14.34
C SER A 226 -13.35 1.71 15.53
N VAL A 227 -12.86 1.38 16.72
CA VAL A 227 -12.96 2.22 17.93
C VAL A 227 -12.06 3.46 17.83
N LEU A 228 -10.96 3.39 17.10
CA LEU A 228 -10.00 4.51 17.00
C LEU A 228 -10.61 5.68 16.20
N PRO A 229 -10.47 6.94 16.64
CA PRO A 229 -11.01 8.10 15.91
C PRO A 229 -10.45 8.21 14.49
N HIS A 230 -9.13 8.10 14.37
CA HIS A 230 -8.43 8.08 13.11
C HIS A 230 -8.47 6.69 12.48
N LYS A 231 -8.74 6.64 11.18
CA LYS A 231 -8.89 5.40 10.43
C LYS A 231 -8.21 5.51 9.09
N GLU A 232 -7.30 4.58 8.84
CA GLU A 232 -6.74 4.37 7.53
C GLU A 232 -6.99 2.94 7.07
N TRP A 233 -7.29 2.79 5.78
CA TRP A 233 -7.53 1.49 5.17
C TRP A 233 -6.30 0.57 5.23
N ARG A 234 -5.08 1.13 5.33
CA ARG A 234 -3.85 0.35 5.49
C ARG A 234 -3.83 -0.46 6.79
N PHE A 235 -4.47 0.04 7.86
CA PHE A 235 -4.49 -0.65 9.15
C PHE A 235 -5.23 -1.99 9.09
N ILE A 236 -6.23 -2.10 8.21
CA ILE A 236 -6.99 -3.34 8.01
C ILE A 236 -6.49 -4.17 6.81
N LEU A 237 -5.40 -3.77 6.15
CA LEU A 237 -4.88 -4.43 4.94
C LEU A 237 -4.56 -5.91 5.18
N TYR A 238 -4.12 -6.25 6.39
CA TYR A 238 -3.84 -7.62 6.82
C TYR A 238 -5.05 -8.54 6.74
N THR A 239 -6.27 -8.00 6.73
CA THR A 239 -7.51 -8.80 6.63
C THR A 239 -7.85 -9.21 5.20
N VAL A 240 -7.30 -8.52 4.18
CA VAL A 240 -7.61 -8.77 2.77
C VAL A 240 -7.35 -10.22 2.38
N PRO A 241 -6.23 -10.86 2.73
CA PRO A 241 -6.00 -12.27 2.42
C PRO A 241 -7.01 -13.23 3.10
N LEU A 242 -7.52 -12.88 4.28
CA LEU A 242 -8.53 -13.68 5.00
C LEU A 242 -9.88 -13.62 4.30
N TRP A 243 -10.31 -12.41 3.91
CA TRP A 243 -11.51 -12.21 3.10
C TRP A 243 -11.40 -12.88 1.73
N ASN A 244 -10.23 -12.85 1.09
CA ASN A 244 -10.00 -13.52 -0.18
C ASN A 244 -10.03 -15.04 -0.10
N ALA A 245 -9.60 -15.62 1.03
CA ALA A 245 -9.74 -17.05 1.27
C ALA A 245 -11.22 -17.45 1.41
N LEU A 246 -12.02 -16.63 2.10
CA LEU A 246 -13.48 -16.81 2.19
C LEU A 246 -14.15 -16.65 0.82
N ALA A 247 -13.77 -15.64 0.04
CA ALA A 247 -14.23 -15.45 -1.34
C ALA A 247 -13.90 -16.64 -2.23
N ALA A 248 -12.68 -17.18 -2.14
CA ALA A 248 -12.28 -18.37 -2.88
C ALA A 248 -13.14 -19.59 -2.53
N ARG A 249 -13.55 -19.72 -1.26
CA ARG A 249 -14.47 -20.78 -0.84
C ARG A 249 -15.86 -20.59 -1.45
N GLY A 250 -16.37 -19.36 -1.49
CA GLY A 250 -17.63 -19.02 -2.16
C GLY A 250 -17.58 -19.33 -3.66
N MET A 251 -16.52 -18.89 -4.35
CA MET A 251 -16.32 -19.21 -5.77
C MET A 251 -16.27 -20.72 -6.03
N HIS A 252 -15.57 -21.48 -5.18
CA HIS A 252 -15.53 -22.94 -5.29
C HIS A 252 -16.92 -23.58 -5.18
N ARG A 253 -17.82 -23.02 -4.35
CA ARG A 253 -19.22 -23.49 -4.28
C ARG A 253 -19.98 -23.17 -5.55
N CYS A 254 -19.79 -21.98 -6.15
CA CYS A 254 -20.43 -21.65 -7.43
C CYS A 254 -20.06 -22.66 -8.51
N LEU A 255 -18.80 -23.10 -8.58
CA LEU A 255 -18.33 -24.08 -9.56
C LEU A 255 -19.03 -25.45 -9.50
N ALA A 256 -19.75 -25.75 -8.42
CA ALA A 256 -20.55 -26.97 -8.31
C ALA A 256 -21.87 -26.91 -9.10
N TYR A 257 -22.28 -25.74 -9.58
CA TYR A 257 -23.54 -25.52 -10.29
C TYR A 257 -23.32 -25.24 -11.79
N PRO A 258 -24.27 -25.62 -12.66
CA PRO A 258 -24.22 -25.25 -14.07
C PRO A 258 -24.20 -23.72 -14.22
N GLY A 259 -23.26 -23.19 -15.01
CA GLY A 259 -23.04 -21.75 -15.15
C GLY A 259 -22.16 -21.12 -14.06
N GLY A 260 -21.78 -21.85 -13.02
CA GLY A 260 -20.89 -21.36 -11.96
C GLY A 260 -19.54 -20.85 -12.46
N ILE A 261 -19.01 -21.47 -13.52
CA ILE A 261 -17.78 -21.01 -14.18
C ILE A 261 -17.92 -19.60 -14.77
N LEU A 262 -19.10 -19.24 -15.29
CA LEU A 262 -19.36 -17.90 -15.82
C LEU A 262 -19.42 -16.87 -14.68
N VAL A 263 -20.00 -17.24 -13.54
CA VAL A 263 -20.04 -16.39 -12.34
C VAL A 263 -18.62 -16.12 -11.83
N VAL A 264 -17.80 -17.18 -11.68
CA VAL A 264 -16.41 -17.06 -11.23
C VAL A 264 -15.58 -16.25 -12.24
N ALA A 265 -15.72 -16.54 -13.53
CA ALA A 265 -15.04 -15.78 -14.58
C ALA A 265 -15.44 -14.30 -14.55
N GLY A 266 -16.72 -13.98 -14.36
CA GLY A 266 -17.21 -12.61 -14.24
C GLY A 266 -16.65 -11.87 -13.02
N VAL A 267 -16.58 -12.52 -11.86
CA VAL A 267 -15.98 -11.94 -10.64
C VAL A 267 -14.49 -11.65 -10.85
N LEU A 268 -13.75 -12.59 -11.42
CA LEU A 268 -12.32 -12.41 -11.71
C LEU A 268 -12.08 -11.33 -12.76
N ALA A 269 -12.87 -11.30 -13.84
CA ALA A 269 -12.79 -10.28 -14.88
C ALA A 269 -13.09 -8.88 -14.32
N THR A 270 -14.11 -8.75 -13.47
CA THR A 270 -14.46 -7.48 -12.81
C THR A 270 -13.33 -7.02 -11.88
N SER A 271 -12.76 -7.94 -11.09
CA SER A 271 -11.63 -7.63 -10.20
C SER A 271 -10.39 -7.20 -11.00
N ALA A 272 -10.10 -7.88 -12.12
CA ALA A 272 -9.00 -7.51 -13.01
C ALA A 272 -9.23 -6.14 -13.67
N ALA A 273 -10.44 -5.86 -14.17
CA ALA A 273 -10.80 -4.56 -14.74
C ALA A 273 -10.65 -3.44 -13.71
N GLN A 274 -11.10 -3.68 -12.47
CA GLN A 274 -10.94 -2.73 -11.36
C GLN A 274 -9.47 -2.51 -11.01
N CYS A 275 -8.64 -3.56 -11.06
CA CYS A 275 -7.20 -3.45 -10.84
C CYS A 275 -6.55 -2.56 -11.89
N VAL A 276 -6.83 -2.80 -13.18
CA VAL A 276 -6.33 -1.97 -14.28
C VAL A 276 -6.78 -0.51 -14.12
N LEU A 277 -8.05 -0.28 -13.80
CA LEU A 277 -8.59 1.05 -13.58
C LEU A 277 -7.89 1.78 -12.41
N SER A 278 -7.66 1.07 -11.32
CA SER A 278 -7.03 1.63 -10.12
C SER A 278 -5.54 1.92 -10.35
N VAL A 279 -4.82 1.06 -11.09
CA VAL A 279 -3.44 1.33 -11.54
C VAL A 279 -3.39 2.56 -12.44
N ALA A 280 -4.32 2.66 -13.39
CA ALA A 280 -4.41 3.80 -14.30
C ALA A 280 -4.64 5.11 -13.56
N ALA A 281 -5.57 5.11 -12.60
CA ALA A 281 -5.86 6.24 -11.73
C ALA A 281 -4.65 6.60 -10.87
N SER A 282 -4.02 5.61 -10.24
CA SER A 282 -2.86 5.82 -9.39
C SER A 282 -1.67 6.38 -10.16
N ALA A 283 -1.53 6.09 -11.45
CA ALA A 283 -0.45 6.63 -12.28
C ALA A 283 -0.50 8.17 -12.38
N LEU A 284 -1.68 8.76 -12.21
CA LEU A 284 -1.92 10.20 -12.28
C LEU A 284 -1.81 10.89 -10.91
N ASN A 285 -1.57 10.15 -9.83
CA ASN A 285 -1.45 10.68 -8.47
C ASN A 285 -0.01 11.08 -8.09
N TYR A 286 0.91 11.10 -9.06
CA TYR A 286 2.31 11.46 -8.82
C TYR A 286 2.80 12.67 -9.64
N PRO A 287 2.07 13.81 -9.64
CA PRO A 287 2.49 15.03 -10.34
C PRO A 287 3.83 15.58 -9.85
N GLY A 288 4.18 15.47 -8.56
CA GLY A 288 5.46 15.95 -8.04
C GLY A 288 6.67 15.23 -8.66
N GLY A 289 6.58 13.91 -8.83
CA GLY A 289 7.63 13.15 -9.53
C GLY A 289 7.76 13.56 -11.00
N ALA A 290 6.64 13.86 -11.67
CA ALA A 290 6.67 14.39 -13.04
C ALA A 290 7.23 15.82 -13.10
N ALA A 291 6.97 16.64 -12.07
CA ALA A 291 7.49 18.00 -11.95
C ALA A 291 9.01 18.02 -11.83
N LEU A 292 9.55 17.14 -11.00
CA LEU A 292 10.99 16.99 -10.87
C LEU A 292 11.64 16.47 -12.15
N ALA A 293 11.03 15.49 -12.82
CA ALA A 293 11.55 14.98 -14.10
C ALA A 293 11.57 16.08 -15.19
N LEU A 294 10.51 16.89 -15.26
CA LEU A 294 10.44 18.04 -16.17
C LEU A 294 11.55 19.05 -15.87
N LEU A 295 11.78 19.33 -14.59
CA LEU A 295 12.85 20.23 -14.16
C LEU A 295 14.24 19.72 -14.59
N HIS A 296 14.52 18.42 -14.42
CA HIS A 296 15.78 17.79 -14.88
C HIS A 296 15.96 17.79 -16.41
N GLU A 297 14.86 17.81 -17.16
CA GLU A 297 14.90 17.89 -18.62
C GLU A 297 15.24 19.30 -19.11
N HIS A 298 14.76 20.34 -18.42
CA HIS A 298 14.85 21.73 -18.89
C HIS A 298 15.99 22.52 -18.27
N VAL A 299 16.33 22.26 -17.01
CA VAL A 299 17.38 23.00 -16.30
C VAL A 299 18.72 22.29 -16.45
N ARG A 300 19.71 23.01 -16.97
CA ARG A 300 21.08 22.50 -17.18
C ARG A 300 22.13 23.17 -16.29
N THR A 301 21.75 24.24 -15.60
CA THR A 301 22.60 25.00 -14.67
C THR A 301 22.45 24.50 -13.25
N ALA A 302 23.34 24.96 -12.36
CA ALA A 302 23.20 24.70 -10.93
C ALA A 302 21.89 25.33 -10.42
N ALA A 303 21.10 24.57 -9.66
CA ALA A 303 19.81 25.01 -9.17
C ALA A 303 19.67 24.77 -7.68
N HIS A 304 19.05 25.73 -6.99
CA HIS A 304 18.47 25.56 -5.67
C HIS A 304 16.95 25.46 -5.83
N VAL A 305 16.40 24.28 -5.57
CA VAL A 305 15.02 23.90 -5.84
C VAL A 305 14.27 23.76 -4.52
N HIS A 306 13.22 24.58 -4.34
CA HIS A 306 12.25 24.37 -3.27
C HIS A 306 11.26 23.27 -3.67
N ILE A 307 11.02 22.33 -2.78
CA ILE A 307 10.03 21.27 -2.94
C ILE A 307 8.98 21.44 -1.84
N ASP A 308 7.77 21.79 -2.22
CA ASP A 308 6.67 21.90 -1.29
C ASP A 308 6.13 20.54 -0.82
N THR A 309 5.23 20.59 0.16
CA THR A 309 4.68 19.39 0.80
C THR A 309 3.93 18.51 -0.19
N LEU A 310 3.10 19.07 -1.07
CA LEU A 310 2.34 18.28 -2.04
C LEU A 310 3.27 17.63 -3.08
N SER A 311 4.27 18.34 -3.59
CA SER A 311 5.28 17.78 -4.51
C SER A 311 6.02 16.61 -3.87
N ALA A 312 6.47 16.78 -2.61
CA ALA A 312 7.11 15.73 -1.83
C ALA A 312 6.19 14.51 -1.63
N MET A 313 4.91 14.73 -1.33
CA MET A 313 3.93 13.66 -1.12
C MET A 313 3.52 12.95 -2.41
N THR A 314 3.69 13.61 -3.56
CA THR A 314 3.25 13.13 -4.87
C THR A 314 4.39 12.73 -5.79
N GLY A 315 5.48 12.21 -5.22
CA GLY A 315 6.45 11.40 -5.96
C GLY A 315 7.85 11.95 -6.05
N VAL A 316 8.13 13.17 -5.56
CA VAL A 316 9.51 13.65 -5.40
C VAL A 316 10.25 12.79 -4.37
N SER A 317 11.38 12.20 -4.76
CA SER A 317 12.18 11.34 -3.90
C SER A 317 13.69 11.59 -4.03
N LEU A 318 14.45 11.12 -3.03
CA LEU A 318 15.90 11.17 -3.04
C LEU A 318 16.52 10.33 -4.17
N PHE A 319 15.85 9.27 -4.64
CA PHE A 319 16.33 8.48 -5.80
C PHE A 319 16.26 9.27 -7.11
N GLN A 320 15.26 10.13 -7.25
CA GLN A 320 15.10 11.00 -8.42
C GLN A 320 16.05 12.20 -8.37
N SER A 321 16.56 12.57 -7.20
CA SER A 321 17.43 13.74 -7.02
C SER A 321 18.84 13.50 -7.58
N THR A 322 18.98 13.21 -8.86
CA THR A 322 20.24 12.78 -9.52
C THR A 322 21.33 13.84 -9.50
N HIS A 323 20.98 15.13 -9.38
CA HIS A 323 21.96 16.22 -9.23
C HIS A 323 22.37 16.50 -7.76
N LEU A 324 21.84 15.76 -6.77
CA LEU A 324 22.22 15.95 -5.37
C LEU A 324 23.64 15.42 -5.13
N ALA A 325 24.49 16.21 -4.47
CA ALA A 325 25.84 15.81 -4.11
C ALA A 325 25.81 14.61 -3.13
N ARG A 326 26.44 13.49 -3.52
CA ARG A 326 26.56 12.28 -2.69
C ARG A 326 27.98 11.76 -2.61
N THR A 327 28.22 10.87 -1.66
CA THR A 327 29.49 10.15 -1.54
C THR A 327 29.69 9.21 -2.74
N SER A 328 30.94 8.88 -3.05
CA SER A 328 31.30 7.95 -4.13
C SER A 328 30.75 6.53 -3.94
N SER A 329 30.34 6.17 -2.72
CA SER A 329 29.70 4.89 -2.38
C SER A 329 28.20 4.85 -2.66
N SER A 330 27.58 5.96 -3.09
CA SER A 330 26.15 6.03 -3.41
C SER A 330 25.81 5.23 -4.66
N TRP A 331 24.72 4.46 -4.59
CA TRP A 331 24.14 3.73 -5.72
C TRP A 331 23.38 4.65 -6.69
N VAL A 332 22.97 5.83 -6.23
CA VAL A 332 22.36 6.88 -7.06
C VAL A 332 23.47 7.81 -7.56
N PRO A 333 23.58 8.06 -8.88
CA PRO A 333 24.62 8.92 -9.43
C PRO A 333 24.46 10.37 -8.97
N THR A 334 25.58 11.09 -8.89
CA THR A 334 25.63 12.55 -8.75
C THR A 334 25.96 13.13 -10.12
N LEU A 335 24.98 13.75 -10.77
CA LEU A 335 25.15 14.43 -12.05
C LEU A 335 25.54 15.88 -11.83
N GLU A 336 26.49 16.36 -12.63
CA GLU A 336 26.87 17.78 -12.66
C GLU A 336 25.97 18.56 -13.63
N PRO A 337 25.66 19.84 -13.34
CA PRO A 337 26.04 20.58 -12.14
C PRO A 337 25.25 20.12 -10.90
N THR A 338 25.86 20.18 -9.72
CA THR A 338 25.19 19.86 -8.46
C THR A 338 24.04 20.81 -8.13
N TRP A 339 22.95 20.25 -7.61
CA TRP A 339 21.74 20.97 -7.20
C TRP A 339 21.50 20.84 -5.69
N ILE A 340 20.82 21.83 -5.12
CA ILE A 340 20.33 21.82 -3.74
C ILE A 340 18.82 21.59 -3.77
N TYR A 341 18.35 20.51 -3.16
CA TYR A 341 16.93 20.21 -3.00
C TYR A 341 16.51 20.55 -1.58
N ASN A 342 15.59 21.49 -1.43
CA ASN A 342 15.22 22.04 -0.13
C ASN A 342 13.72 21.88 0.13
N LYS A 343 13.40 21.17 1.20
CA LYS A 343 12.03 20.90 1.66
C LYS A 343 11.69 21.68 2.93
N THR A 344 12.18 22.92 3.05
CA THR A 344 11.87 23.74 4.22
C THR A 344 10.37 24.03 4.26
N GLU A 345 9.72 23.58 5.33
CA GLU A 345 8.30 23.78 5.61
C GLU A 345 8.17 25.00 6.54
N SER A 346 8.21 26.21 5.97
CA SER A 346 8.04 27.46 6.72
C SER A 346 6.93 28.31 6.10
N PRO A 347 6.02 28.90 6.91
CA PRO A 347 5.06 29.89 6.41
C PRO A 347 5.75 31.16 5.89
N HIS A 348 7.00 31.41 6.31
CA HIS A 348 7.84 32.51 5.86
C HIS A 348 9.07 31.95 5.15
N LEU A 349 8.86 31.46 3.93
CA LEU A 349 9.96 31.04 3.05
C LEU A 349 10.68 32.27 2.50
N ASP A 350 11.98 32.35 2.73
CA ASP A 350 12.83 33.30 2.01
C ASP A 350 12.96 32.82 0.57
N LEU A 351 12.13 33.40 -0.29
CA LEU A 351 12.07 33.04 -1.70
C LEU A 351 13.42 33.23 -2.37
N CYS A 352 14.21 34.24 -1.95
CA CYS A 352 15.48 34.62 -2.59
C CYS A 352 16.53 33.51 -2.61
N LEU A 353 16.41 32.53 -1.71
CA LEU A 353 17.28 31.37 -1.68
C LEU A 353 17.09 30.46 -2.90
N PHE A 354 15.89 30.44 -3.49
CA PHE A 354 15.51 29.45 -4.48
C PHE A 354 15.55 30.00 -5.90
N THR A 355 16.23 29.25 -6.77
CA THR A 355 16.20 29.48 -8.23
C THR A 355 14.95 28.90 -8.87
N HIS A 356 14.45 27.79 -8.34
CA HIS A 356 13.30 27.05 -8.87
C HIS A 356 12.40 26.59 -7.72
N MET A 357 11.12 26.40 -8.00
CA MET A 357 10.15 25.87 -7.03
C MET A 357 9.21 24.86 -7.67
N LEU A 358 8.90 23.80 -6.93
CA LEU A 358 7.80 22.89 -7.18
C LEU A 358 6.72 23.18 -6.14
N THR A 359 5.57 23.69 -6.56
CA THR A 359 4.53 24.22 -5.65
C THR A 359 3.12 23.81 -6.07
N GLU A 360 2.27 23.50 -5.09
CA GLU A 360 0.83 23.24 -5.24
C GLU A 360 0.06 24.50 -5.66
N ARG A 361 0.62 25.68 -5.37
CA ARG A 361 0.03 26.99 -5.68
C ARG A 361 0.69 27.59 -6.91
N ALA A 362 -0.03 28.50 -7.56
CA ALA A 362 0.52 29.32 -8.63
C ALA A 362 1.84 29.98 -8.22
N CYS A 363 2.75 30.14 -9.19
CA CYS A 363 4.08 30.69 -8.94
C CYS A 363 3.98 32.08 -8.28
N PRO A 364 4.80 32.36 -7.24
CA PRO A 364 4.89 33.70 -6.67
C PRO A 364 5.31 34.72 -7.73
N ALA A 365 5.01 36.02 -7.53
CA ALA A 365 5.27 37.06 -8.53
C ALA A 365 6.74 37.13 -9.01
N ALA A 366 7.70 36.79 -8.15
CA ALA A 366 9.13 36.74 -8.47
C ALA A 366 9.55 35.54 -9.36
N PHE A 367 8.60 34.66 -9.65
CA PHE A 367 8.81 33.43 -10.43
C PHE A 367 7.83 33.38 -11.59
N ARG A 368 8.29 32.75 -12.67
CA ARG A 368 7.52 32.47 -13.88
C ARG A 368 7.28 30.97 -13.99
N GLU A 369 6.10 30.59 -14.45
CA GLU A 369 5.82 29.20 -14.85
C GLU A 369 6.68 28.81 -16.06
N MET A 370 7.47 27.74 -15.89
CA MET A 370 8.30 27.19 -16.97
C MET A 370 7.44 26.52 -18.05
N THR A 371 6.39 25.84 -17.63
CA THR A 371 5.45 25.09 -18.48
C THR A 371 4.03 25.18 -17.91
N ALA A 372 3.05 24.69 -18.68
CA ALA A 372 1.71 24.50 -18.14
C ALA A 372 1.75 23.62 -16.86
N PRO A 373 0.85 23.86 -15.89
CA PRO A 373 0.83 23.12 -14.64
C PRO A 373 0.68 21.62 -14.88
N ILE A 374 1.38 20.83 -14.06
CA ILE A 374 1.28 19.39 -14.13
C ILE A 374 -0.04 18.97 -13.50
N GLN A 375 -0.82 18.22 -14.28
CA GLN A 375 -2.14 17.81 -13.86
C GLN A 375 -2.12 16.51 -13.05
N ALA A 376 -2.98 16.44 -12.05
CA ALA A 376 -3.25 15.22 -11.29
C ALA A 376 -4.70 14.78 -11.45
N LEU A 377 -5.00 13.56 -10.99
CA LEU A 377 -6.35 13.03 -11.00
C LEU A 377 -7.28 13.85 -10.09
N ALA A 378 -8.31 14.47 -10.68
CA ALA A 378 -9.36 15.18 -9.97
C ALA A 378 -10.64 14.35 -9.82
N GLY A 379 -10.88 13.40 -10.73
CA GLY A 379 -12.06 12.55 -10.68
C GLY A 379 -12.22 11.63 -11.88
N PHE A 380 -13.39 11.00 -11.96
CA PHE A 380 -13.73 10.04 -13.02
C PHE A 380 -15.07 10.41 -13.62
N GLN A 381 -15.16 10.32 -14.94
CA GLN A 381 -16.39 10.48 -15.68
C GLN A 381 -16.63 9.25 -16.55
N PHE A 382 -17.80 8.64 -16.44
CA PHE A 382 -18.17 7.53 -17.32
C PHE A 382 -18.37 8.03 -18.74
N VAL A 383 -17.75 7.34 -19.70
CA VAL A 383 -17.89 7.65 -21.12
C VAL A 383 -19.17 7.01 -21.63
N ARG A 384 -20.00 7.78 -22.35
CA ARG A 384 -21.21 7.23 -22.98
C ARG A 384 -20.84 6.07 -23.92
N PRO A 385 -21.62 4.98 -23.97
CA PRO A 385 -21.25 3.77 -24.73
C PRO A 385 -20.87 4.02 -26.19
N ALA A 386 -21.63 4.89 -26.89
CA ALA A 386 -21.34 5.23 -28.29
C ALA A 386 -19.96 5.89 -28.45
N ALA A 387 -19.61 6.85 -27.59
CA ALA A 387 -18.33 7.53 -27.61
C ALA A 387 -17.17 6.60 -27.20
N TYR A 388 -17.42 5.66 -26.28
CA TYR A 388 -16.45 4.66 -25.86
C TYR A 388 -16.04 3.75 -27.03
N TRP A 389 -17.00 3.21 -27.78
CA TRP A 389 -16.67 2.34 -28.93
C TRP A 389 -15.92 3.07 -30.04
N THR A 390 -16.24 4.35 -30.29
CA THR A 390 -15.47 5.17 -31.23
C THR A 390 -14.02 5.35 -30.75
N LYS A 391 -13.82 5.64 -29.46
CA LYS A 391 -12.50 5.77 -28.83
C LYS A 391 -11.68 4.48 -28.92
N VAL A 392 -12.29 3.33 -28.64
CA VAL A 392 -11.65 2.01 -28.72
C VAL A 392 -11.28 1.67 -30.17
N ARG A 393 -12.18 1.89 -31.13
CA ARG A 393 -11.90 1.67 -32.56
C ARG A 393 -10.76 2.54 -33.07
N ALA A 394 -10.71 3.80 -32.66
CA ALA A 394 -9.63 4.72 -33.02
C ALA A 394 -8.28 4.32 -32.40
N ALA A 395 -8.27 3.83 -31.16
CA ALA A 395 -7.05 3.37 -30.49
C ALA A 395 -6.50 2.05 -31.07
N GLY A 396 -7.37 1.20 -31.61
CA GLY A 396 -6.99 -0.13 -32.10
C GLY A 396 -6.40 -1.01 -30.99
N LEU A 397 -5.52 -1.96 -31.38
CA LEU A 397 -4.82 -2.87 -30.46
C LEU A 397 -3.46 -2.33 -29.97
N ARG A 398 -3.24 -1.01 -30.06
CA ARG A 398 -1.97 -0.39 -29.65
C ARG A 398 -1.87 -0.35 -28.12
N LEU A 399 -0.91 -1.10 -27.56
CA LEU A 399 -0.62 -1.10 -26.12
C LEU A 399 -0.38 0.30 -25.56
N ALA A 400 0.27 1.20 -26.30
CA ALA A 400 0.49 2.59 -25.86
C ALA A 400 -0.82 3.38 -25.61
N ALA A 401 -1.92 2.97 -26.25
CA ALA A 401 -3.23 3.59 -26.13
C ALA A 401 -4.17 2.85 -25.17
N TRP A 402 -3.67 1.97 -24.30
CA TRP A 402 -4.50 1.12 -23.41
C TRP A 402 -5.51 1.90 -22.55
N ARG A 403 -5.18 3.14 -22.13
CA ARG A 403 -6.10 4.03 -21.40
C ARG A 403 -7.36 4.38 -22.20
N ALA A 404 -7.30 4.27 -23.53
CA ALA A 404 -8.44 4.44 -24.42
C ALA A 404 -9.47 3.32 -24.27
N TRP A 405 -9.04 2.13 -23.87
CA TRP A 405 -9.88 0.95 -23.64
C TRP A 405 -10.59 0.97 -22.27
N LEU A 406 -10.39 2.01 -21.47
CA LEU A 406 -11.13 2.18 -20.22
C LEU A 406 -12.49 2.84 -20.48
N PRO A 407 -13.58 2.35 -19.86
CA PRO A 407 -14.93 2.91 -20.00
C PRO A 407 -15.11 4.25 -19.25
N VAL A 408 -14.02 4.81 -18.73
CA VAL A 408 -13.98 6.05 -17.99
C VAL A 408 -12.96 7.01 -18.60
N ARG A 409 -13.25 8.31 -18.45
CA ARG A 409 -12.31 9.40 -18.67
C ARG A 409 -11.85 9.89 -17.31
N PHE A 410 -10.54 9.95 -17.11
CA PHE A 410 -9.97 10.62 -15.95
C PHE A 410 -10.14 12.14 -16.16
N ALA A 411 -10.82 12.78 -15.23
CA ALA A 411 -10.81 14.22 -15.12
C ALA A 411 -9.54 14.60 -14.37
N THR A 412 -8.79 15.53 -14.92
CA THR A 412 -7.53 16.01 -14.36
C THR A 412 -7.64 17.50 -14.07
N SER A 413 -6.97 17.94 -13.02
CA SER A 413 -6.84 19.36 -12.66
C SER A 413 -5.38 19.68 -12.41
N ASP A 414 -5.04 20.95 -12.55
CA ASP A 414 -3.72 21.47 -12.23
C ASP A 414 -3.39 21.15 -10.77
N ALA A 415 -2.18 20.64 -10.54
CA ALA A 415 -1.78 20.13 -9.23
C ALA A 415 -0.42 20.67 -8.80
N ILE A 416 0.59 20.67 -9.67
CA ILE A 416 1.93 21.19 -9.35
C ILE A 416 2.38 22.17 -10.43
N HIS A 417 2.83 23.34 -10.00
CA HIS A 417 3.44 24.36 -10.84
C HIS A 417 4.96 24.25 -10.74
N VAL A 418 5.64 24.32 -11.89
CA VAL A 418 7.10 24.34 -12.00
C VAL A 418 7.52 25.77 -12.29
N CYS A 419 8.17 26.38 -11.29
CA CYS A 419 8.47 27.80 -11.28
C CYS A 419 9.97 28.05 -11.44
N GLU A 420 10.34 29.00 -12.28
CA GLU A 420 11.71 29.52 -12.43
C GLU A 420 11.75 30.98 -12.00
N ARG A 421 12.76 31.34 -11.23
CA ARG A 421 12.96 32.71 -10.76
C ARG A 421 13.29 33.63 -11.95
N VAL A 422 12.59 34.76 -12.02
CA VAL A 422 12.85 35.83 -13.01
C VAL A 422 13.37 37.10 -12.36
N ASP A 423 13.00 37.36 -11.11
CA ASP A 423 13.45 38.55 -10.39
C ASP A 423 14.77 38.28 -9.66
N VAL A 424 15.68 39.23 -9.80
CA VAL A 424 16.96 39.25 -9.08
C VAL A 424 16.68 39.55 -7.61
N CYS A 425 17.19 38.67 -6.76
CA CYS A 425 17.56 39.02 -5.39
C CYS A 425 19.06 39.39 -5.41
#